data_AF-A0A7S2P9J9-F1
#
_entry.id   AF-A0A7S2P9J9-F1
#
_cell.length_a   1.000
_cell.length_b   1.000
_cell.length_c   1.000
_cell.angle_alpha   90.00
_cell.angle_beta   90.00
_cell.angle_gamma   90.00
#
_symmetry.space_group_name_H-M   'P 1'
#
loop_
_entity.id
_entity.type
_entity.pdbx_description
1 polymer ?
#
loop_
_entity_poly.entity_id
_entity_poly.type
_entity_poly.pdbx_seq_one_letter_code
_entity_poly.pdbx_strand_id
1 'polypeptide(L)'
;GAYAGAFGPKTKQEIVAQLRQDLNTARQGLKRTATKTFSGPTEEELIAVSTVFTRMQGDLAKISKAYSVPLALLRENPPRNARDFADKLLSGAYTSELSEAMLRERIAKTAGRQKRSQEAVAASVAATTEQIVAVERMYAKAQAAAVHDDEAEFFHRLAAAFNG
;
A
#
# COMPACT_ATOMS: atom_id res chain seq x y z
N GLY A 1 -18.96 44.08 -10.61
CA GLY A 1 -17.66 43.48 -10.26
C GLY A 1 -16.87 44.50 -9.48
N ALA A 2 -16.59 44.24 -8.20
CA ALA A 2 -15.98 45.23 -7.30
C ALA A 2 -14.93 44.56 -6.39
N TYR A 3 -13.78 44.22 -6.96
CA TYR A 3 -12.57 43.84 -6.20
C TYR A 3 -11.31 44.49 -6.81
N ALA A 4 -11.45 45.70 -7.34
CA ALA A 4 -10.33 46.47 -7.86
C ALA A 4 -10.04 47.64 -6.91
N GLY A 5 -8.99 47.51 -6.10
CA GLY A 5 -8.37 48.61 -5.37
C GLY A 5 -8.43 48.48 -3.85
N ALA A 6 -7.28 48.17 -3.22
CA ALA A 6 -6.94 48.65 -1.86
C ALA A 6 -5.56 48.20 -1.32
N PHE A 7 -4.74 47.41 -2.02
CA PHE A 7 -3.43 47.00 -1.48
C PHE A 7 -2.30 47.16 -2.51
N GLY A 8 -1.55 48.25 -2.39
CA GLY A 8 -0.25 48.39 -3.05
C GLY A 8 0.77 47.38 -2.53
N PRO A 9 1.97 47.28 -3.16
CA PRO A 9 3.00 46.36 -2.71
C PRO A 9 3.45 46.73 -1.29
N LYS A 10 3.10 45.88 -0.31
CA LYS A 10 3.53 46.06 1.07
C LYS A 10 5.02 45.78 1.18
N THR A 11 5.73 46.66 1.86
CA THR A 11 7.13 46.46 2.20
C THR A 11 7.28 45.32 3.22
N LYS A 12 8.46 44.70 3.28
CA LYS A 12 8.75 43.65 4.27
C LYS A 12 8.47 44.10 5.71
N GLN A 13 8.74 45.38 6.02
CA GLN A 13 8.51 45.93 7.36
C GLN A 13 7.03 45.99 7.72
N GLU A 14 6.17 46.38 6.77
CA GLU A 14 4.71 46.43 6.97
C GLU A 14 4.11 45.02 7.14
N ILE A 15 4.60 44.03 6.39
CA ILE A 15 4.17 42.63 6.54
C ILE A 15 4.52 42.10 7.94
N VAL A 16 5.73 42.39 8.43
CA VAL A 16 6.15 41.99 9.78
C VAL A 16 5.32 42.70 10.84
N ALA A 17 5.03 43.99 10.67
CA ALA A 17 4.19 44.74 11.59
C ALA A 17 2.77 44.17 11.66
N GLN A 18 2.18 43.85 10.50
CA GLN A 18 0.85 43.27 10.40
C GLN A 18 0.79 41.87 11.01
N LEU A 19 1.77 41.00 10.71
CA LEU A 19 1.84 39.66 11.32
C LEU A 19 1.94 39.72 12.85
N ARG A 20 2.71 40.67 13.39
CA ARG A 20 2.80 40.87 14.86
C ARG A 20 1.47 41.29 15.45
N GLN A 21 0.75 42.19 14.78
CA GLN A 21 -0.57 42.63 15.20
C GLN A 21 -1.57 41.47 15.16
N ASP A 22 -1.62 40.73 14.06
CA ASP A 22 -2.53 39.59 13.86
C ASP A 22 -2.26 38.47 14.88
N LEU A 23 -0.99 38.15 15.16
CA LEU A 23 -0.61 37.18 16.19
C LEU A 23 -1.03 37.65 17.59
N ASN A 24 -0.89 38.94 17.90
CA ASN A 24 -1.31 39.47 19.20
C ASN A 24 -2.83 39.46 19.36
N THR A 25 -3.58 39.83 18.32
CA THR A 25 -5.04 39.77 18.32
C THR A 25 -5.52 38.32 18.42
N ALA A 26 -4.93 37.40 17.66
CA ALA A 26 -5.22 35.97 17.75
C ALA A 26 -4.95 35.45 19.16
N ARG A 27 -3.80 35.79 19.75
CA ARG A 27 -3.45 35.40 21.13
C ARG A 27 -4.44 35.90 22.17
N GLN A 28 -4.99 37.11 22.00
CA GLN A 28 -6.02 37.66 22.90
C GLN A 28 -7.37 36.94 22.77
N GLY A 29 -7.68 36.41 21.59
CA GLY A 29 -8.89 35.62 21.33
C GLY A 29 -8.80 34.16 21.80
N LEU A 30 -7.61 33.64 22.12
CA LEU A 30 -7.47 32.29 22.64
C LEU A 30 -8.07 32.19 24.05
N LYS A 31 -9.14 31.39 24.17
CA LYS A 31 -9.71 31.03 25.46
C LYS A 31 -8.68 30.20 26.24
N ARG A 32 -8.49 30.54 27.52
CA ARG A 32 -7.72 29.69 28.43
C ARG A 32 -8.45 28.37 28.61
N THR A 33 -7.91 27.32 28.02
CA THR A 33 -8.39 25.95 28.21
C THR A 33 -7.44 25.23 29.14
N ALA A 34 -7.97 24.52 30.14
CA ALA A 34 -7.18 23.61 30.95
C ALA A 34 -6.52 22.60 30.00
N THR A 35 -5.21 22.73 29.82
CA THR A 35 -4.47 21.84 28.94
C THR A 35 -4.41 20.49 29.62
N LYS A 36 -4.89 19.45 28.94
CA LYS A 36 -4.82 18.07 29.45
C LYS A 36 -3.35 17.68 29.52
N THR A 37 -2.76 17.76 30.71
CA THR A 37 -1.39 17.31 30.95
C THR A 37 -1.37 15.80 30.92
N PHE A 38 -0.60 15.21 30.01
CA PHE A 38 -0.35 13.78 30.03
C PHE A 38 0.54 13.46 31.24
N SER A 39 -0.03 12.77 32.23
CA SER A 39 0.66 12.39 33.48
C SER A 39 1.40 11.05 33.37
N GLY A 40 1.63 10.57 32.15
CA GLY A 40 2.14 9.23 31.90
C GLY A 40 1.03 8.18 31.80
N PRO A 41 1.43 6.91 31.59
CA PRO A 41 0.50 5.78 31.55
C PRO A 41 -0.22 5.61 32.88
N THR A 42 -1.51 5.32 32.82
CA THR A 42 -2.30 4.94 33.99
C THR A 42 -1.96 3.52 34.44
N GLU A 43 -2.20 3.21 35.71
CA GLU A 43 -1.95 1.88 36.26
C GLU A 43 -2.78 0.79 35.56
N GLU A 44 -4.00 1.12 35.15
CA GLU A 44 -4.90 0.24 34.41
C GLU A 44 -4.30 -0.13 33.04
N GLU A 45 -3.72 0.84 32.33
CA GLU A 45 -3.04 0.61 31.05
C GLU A 45 -1.80 -0.27 31.23
N LEU A 46 -1.01 -0.04 32.28
CA LEU A 46 0.15 -0.88 32.59
C LEU A 46 -0.26 -2.32 32.89
N ILE A 47 -1.32 -2.53 33.65
CA ILE A 47 -1.86 -3.87 33.94
C ILE A 47 -2.35 -4.52 32.64
N ALA A 48 -3.15 -3.81 31.85
CA ALA A 48 -3.69 -4.34 30.59
C ALA A 48 -2.57 -4.82 29.66
N VAL A 49 -1.51 -4.02 29.47
CA VAL A 49 -0.38 -4.40 28.63
C VAL A 49 0.47 -5.51 29.27
N SER A 50 0.63 -5.51 30.59
CA SER A 50 1.33 -6.58 31.31
C SER A 50 0.64 -7.95 31.13
N THR A 51 -0.70 -7.99 31.09
CA THR A 51 -1.44 -9.25 30.87
C THR A 51 -1.16 -9.85 29.49
N VAL A 52 -0.91 -9.01 28.48
CA VAL A 52 -0.54 -9.46 27.14
C VAL A 52 0.80 -10.19 27.17
N PHE A 53 1.80 -9.63 27.86
CA PHE A 53 3.12 -10.24 27.99
C PHE A 53 3.04 -11.60 28.69
N THR A 54 2.28 -11.68 29.78
CA THR A 54 2.05 -12.93 30.53
C THR A 54 1.30 -13.96 29.69
N ARG A 55 0.27 -13.55 28.93
CA ARG A 55 -0.50 -14.43 28.04
C ARG A 55 0.37 -15.04 26.95
N MET A 56 1.36 -14.29 26.46
CA MET A 56 2.32 -14.76 25.46
C MET A 56 3.54 -15.44 26.08
N GLN A 57 3.56 -15.64 27.41
CA GLN A 57 4.65 -16.27 28.16
C GLN A 57 6.02 -15.61 27.93
N GLY A 58 6.04 -14.30 27.66
CA GLY A 58 7.26 -13.57 27.34
C GLY A 58 7.90 -13.92 25.98
N ASP A 59 7.19 -14.62 25.10
CA ASP A 59 7.67 -14.94 23.76
C ASP A 59 7.64 -13.71 22.85
N LEU A 60 8.81 -13.09 22.68
CA LEU A 60 8.99 -11.86 21.90
C LEU A 60 8.60 -12.03 20.43
N ALA A 61 8.73 -13.23 19.85
CA ALA A 61 8.36 -13.47 18.45
C ALA A 61 6.84 -13.48 18.27
N LYS A 62 6.10 -14.06 19.23
CA LYS A 62 4.62 -14.02 19.24
C LYS A 62 4.12 -12.61 19.47
N ILE A 63 4.71 -11.89 20.42
CA ILE A 63 4.34 -10.49 20.72
C ILE A 63 4.58 -9.60 19.50
N SER A 64 5.74 -9.73 18.85
CA SER A 64 6.07 -9.00 17.63
C SER A 64 5.04 -9.22 16.53
N LYS A 65 4.64 -10.49 16.30
CA LYS A 65 3.65 -10.84 15.27
C LYS A 65 2.24 -10.36 15.62
N ALA A 66 1.82 -10.47 16.88
CA ALA A 66 0.47 -10.13 17.30
C ALA A 66 0.22 -8.62 17.37
N TYR A 67 1.21 -7.84 17.82
CA TYR A 67 1.07 -6.40 18.06
C TYR A 67 1.82 -5.53 17.04
N SER A 68 2.36 -6.13 15.98
CA SER A 68 3.14 -5.45 14.94
C SER A 68 4.34 -4.66 15.47
N VAL A 69 4.89 -5.08 16.62
CA VAL A 69 6.08 -4.47 17.21
C VAL A 69 7.33 -5.07 16.54
N PRO A 70 8.31 -4.28 16.09
CA PRO A 70 9.52 -4.82 15.46
C PRO A 70 10.30 -5.73 16.42
N LEU A 71 10.52 -6.99 16.02
CA LEU A 71 11.27 -7.96 16.82
C LEU A 71 12.70 -7.49 17.11
N ALA A 72 13.30 -6.71 16.20
CA ALA A 72 14.62 -6.14 16.38
C ALA A 72 14.68 -5.24 17.63
N LEU A 73 13.69 -4.36 17.83
CA LEU A 73 13.64 -3.45 18.97
C LEU A 73 13.39 -4.20 20.29
N LEU A 74 12.57 -5.25 20.25
CA LEU A 74 12.35 -6.12 21.42
C LEU A 74 13.61 -6.91 21.81
N ARG A 75 14.49 -7.21 20.85
CA ARG A 75 15.77 -7.89 21.10
C ARG A 75 16.87 -6.92 21.57
N GLU A 76 16.86 -5.71 21.04
CA GLU A 76 17.80 -4.65 21.41
C GLU A 76 17.54 -4.16 22.84
N ASN A 77 16.27 -3.99 23.21
CA ASN A 77 15.84 -3.57 24.54
C ASN A 77 14.91 -4.61 25.19
N PRO A 78 15.41 -5.79 25.59
CA PRO A 78 14.54 -6.84 26.11
C PRO A 78 13.84 -6.41 27.40
N PRO A 79 12.54 -6.73 27.56
CA PRO A 79 11.83 -6.51 28.81
C PRO A 79 12.27 -7.53 29.87
N ARG A 80 12.50 -7.08 31.09
CA ARG A 80 12.87 -7.94 32.24
C ARG A 80 11.68 -8.66 32.83
N ASN A 81 10.51 -8.02 32.82
CA ASN A 81 9.27 -8.55 33.34
C ASN A 81 8.07 -7.92 32.58
N ALA A 82 6.86 -8.40 32.87
CA ALA A 82 5.65 -7.94 32.20
C ALA A 82 5.39 -6.43 32.36
N ARG A 83 5.76 -5.87 33.53
CA ARG A 83 5.59 -4.44 33.81
C ARG A 83 6.60 -3.58 33.06
N ASP A 84 7.86 -4.01 33.02
CA ASP A 84 8.94 -3.38 32.25
C ASP A 84 8.63 -3.41 30.74
N PHE A 85 7.96 -4.47 30.25
CA PHE A 85 7.41 -4.49 28.89
C PHE A 85 6.35 -3.41 28.69
N ALA A 86 5.40 -3.28 29.61
CA ALA A 86 4.33 -2.28 29.54
C ALA A 86 4.88 -0.84 29.57
N ASP A 87 5.79 -0.56 30.50
CA ASP A 87 6.44 0.76 30.62
C ASP A 87 7.21 1.11 29.33
N LYS A 88 8.04 0.19 28.81
CA LYS A 88 8.80 0.42 27.57
C LYS A 88 7.90 0.55 26.34
N LEU A 89 6.81 -0.19 26.27
CA LEU A 89 5.87 -0.09 25.15
C LEU A 89 5.14 1.25 25.15
N LEU A 90 4.59 1.66 26.30
CA LEU A 90 3.80 2.89 26.42
C LEU A 90 4.67 4.16 26.43
N SER A 91 5.96 4.05 26.78
CA SER A 91 6.94 5.13 26.62
C SER A 91 7.49 5.26 25.19
N GLY A 92 7.12 4.36 24.27
CA GLY A 92 7.59 4.39 22.89
C GLY A 92 8.98 3.80 22.66
N ALA A 93 9.58 3.10 23.63
CA ALA A 93 10.90 2.47 23.45
C ALA A 93 10.92 1.38 22.37
N TYR A 94 9.75 0.85 22.00
CA TYR A 94 9.59 -0.14 20.92
C TYR A 94 8.96 0.44 19.64
N THR A 95 8.82 1.76 19.56
CA THR A 95 8.43 2.42 18.32
C THR A 95 9.69 2.84 17.56
N SER A 96 9.90 2.27 16.37
CA SER A 96 10.81 2.91 15.42
C SER A 96 10.10 4.14 14.89
N GLU A 97 10.58 5.34 15.19
CA GLU A 97 10.30 6.46 14.29
C GLU A 97 10.81 6.03 12.91
N LEU A 98 9.89 5.67 12.02
CA LEU A 98 10.25 5.48 10.63
C LEU A 98 10.59 6.87 10.11
N SER A 99 11.88 7.18 10.08
CA SER A 99 12.37 8.32 9.32
C SER A 99 11.76 8.26 7.92
N GLU A 100 11.42 9.41 7.33
CA GLU A 100 10.86 9.45 5.97
C GLU A 100 11.68 8.62 4.97
N ALA A 101 13.00 8.54 5.17
CA ALA A 101 13.90 7.73 4.37
C ALA A 101 13.56 6.23 4.41
N MET A 102 13.31 5.66 5.59
CA MET A 102 12.94 4.24 5.72
C MET A 102 11.54 3.94 5.19
N LEU A 103 10.61 4.91 5.32
CA LEU A 103 9.27 4.78 4.76
C LEU A 103 9.33 4.78 3.21
N ARG A 104 10.10 5.70 2.62
CA ARG A 104 10.33 5.77 1.17
C ARG A 104 10.97 4.50 0.63
N GLU A 105 11.94 3.93 1.35
CA GLU A 105 12.59 2.68 0.95
C GLU A 105 11.61 1.49 0.96
N ARG A 106 10.76 1.38 1.98
CA ARG A 106 9.72 0.33 2.05
C ARG A 106 8.73 0.43 0.89
N ILE A 107 8.28 1.64 0.56
CA ILE A 107 7.36 1.89 -0.56
C ILE A 107 8.03 1.51 -1.90
N ALA A 108 9.31 1.83 -2.07
CA ALA A 108 10.06 1.46 -3.27
C ALA A 108 10.19 -0.06 -3.45
N LYS A 109 10.45 -0.80 -2.35
CA LYS A 109 10.58 -2.27 -2.38
C LYS A 109 9.26 -2.99 -2.69
N THR A 110 8.13 -2.48 -2.22
CA THR A 110 6.81 -3.09 -2.49
C THR A 110 6.33 -2.81 -3.91
N ALA A 111 6.57 -1.60 -4.44
CA ALA A 111 6.24 -1.25 -5.83
C ALA A 111 7.00 -2.12 -6.85
N GLY A 112 8.28 -2.42 -6.60
CA GLY A 112 9.08 -3.28 -7.47
C GLY A 112 8.57 -4.72 -7.56
N ARG A 113 8.02 -5.27 -6.48
CA ARG A 113 7.42 -6.62 -6.47
C ARG A 113 6.12 -6.67 -7.26
N GLN A 114 5.28 -5.64 -7.17
CA GLN A 114 4.04 -5.55 -7.93
C GLN A 114 4.28 -5.44 -9.43
N LYS A 115 5.28 -4.65 -9.85
CA LYS A 115 5.64 -4.53 -11.26
C LYS A 115 6.13 -5.85 -11.84
N ARG A 116 7.03 -6.56 -11.14
CA ARG A 116 7.50 -7.90 -11.58
C ARG A 116 6.38 -8.94 -11.61
N SER A 117 5.44 -8.91 -10.66
CA SER A 117 4.28 -9.82 -10.71
C SER A 117 3.33 -9.48 -11.85
N GLN A 118 3.11 -8.20 -12.16
CA GLN A 118 2.27 -7.80 -13.29
C GLN A 118 2.92 -8.14 -14.64
N GLU A 119 4.22 -7.95 -14.78
CA GLU A 119 4.97 -8.32 -15.99
C GLU A 119 4.97 -9.84 -16.21
N ALA A 120 5.17 -10.62 -15.15
CA ALA A 120 5.10 -12.09 -15.23
C ALA A 120 3.70 -12.59 -15.63
N VAL A 121 2.64 -11.98 -15.06
CA VAL A 121 1.25 -12.29 -15.43
C VAL A 121 0.97 -11.87 -16.88
N ALA A 122 1.40 -10.68 -17.30
CA ALA A 122 1.22 -10.22 -18.68
C ALA A 122 1.93 -11.13 -19.69
N ALA A 123 3.15 -11.58 -19.38
CA ALA A 123 3.88 -12.53 -20.22
C ALA A 123 3.17 -13.89 -20.30
N SER A 124 2.61 -14.40 -19.19
CA SER A 124 1.87 -15.66 -19.21
C SER A 124 0.57 -15.56 -20.01
N VAL A 125 -0.13 -14.42 -19.90
CA VAL A 125 -1.35 -14.14 -20.68
C VAL A 125 -1.02 -14.08 -22.18
N ALA A 126 0.02 -13.35 -22.57
CA ALA A 126 0.44 -13.25 -23.96
C ALA A 126 0.79 -14.62 -24.58
N ALA A 127 1.54 -15.45 -23.86
CA ALA A 127 1.86 -16.81 -24.31
C ALA A 127 0.61 -17.68 -24.49
N THR A 128 -0.38 -17.53 -23.61
CA THR A 128 -1.66 -18.25 -23.71
C THR A 128 -2.48 -17.76 -24.91
N THR A 129 -2.50 -16.45 -25.18
CA THR A 129 -3.17 -15.88 -26.35
C THR A 129 -2.57 -16.37 -27.66
N GLU A 130 -1.23 -16.44 -27.77
CA GLU A 130 -0.58 -16.98 -28.97
C GLU A 130 -0.92 -18.46 -29.21
N GLN A 131 -0.96 -19.27 -28.14
CA GLN A 131 -1.36 -20.68 -28.24
C GLN A 131 -2.81 -20.83 -28.74
N ILE A 132 -3.75 -20.01 -28.27
CA ILE A 132 -5.14 -20.04 -28.72
C ILE A 132 -5.24 -19.68 -30.21
N VAL A 133 -4.58 -18.61 -30.65
CA VAL A 133 -4.58 -18.18 -32.06
C VAL A 133 -3.95 -19.23 -32.97
N ALA A 134 -2.91 -19.93 -32.51
CA ALA A 134 -2.30 -21.02 -33.27
C ALA A 134 -3.29 -22.19 -33.48
N VAL A 135 -4.05 -22.55 -32.44
CA VAL A 135 -5.08 -23.60 -32.53
C VAL A 135 -6.18 -23.19 -33.50
N GLU A 136 -6.67 -21.95 -33.44
CA GLU A 136 -7.70 -21.44 -34.37
C GLU A 136 -7.24 -21.51 -35.84
N ARG A 137 -5.98 -21.15 -36.11
CA ARG A 137 -5.39 -21.27 -37.47
C ARG A 137 -5.30 -22.71 -37.94
N MET A 138 -4.97 -23.65 -37.06
CA MET A 138 -4.93 -25.08 -37.41
C MET A 138 -6.32 -25.62 -37.78
N TYR A 139 -7.35 -25.27 -36.99
CA TYR A 139 -8.74 -25.67 -37.29
C TYR A 139 -9.25 -25.05 -38.60
N ALA A 140 -8.96 -23.76 -38.84
CA ALA A 140 -9.35 -23.11 -40.09
C ALA A 140 -8.69 -23.77 -41.31
N LYS A 141 -7.42 -24.15 -41.22
CA LYS A 141 -6.71 -24.86 -42.30
C LYS A 141 -7.30 -26.26 -42.55
N ALA A 142 -7.69 -26.98 -41.51
CA ALA A 142 -8.31 -28.30 -41.64
C ALA A 142 -9.70 -28.24 -42.29
N GLN A 143 -10.51 -27.25 -41.93
CA GLN A 143 -11.83 -27.03 -42.56
C GLN A 143 -11.69 -26.69 -44.05
N ALA A 144 -10.73 -25.84 -44.42
CA ALA A 144 -10.48 -25.50 -45.82
C ALA A 144 -10.05 -26.72 -46.67
N ALA A 145 -9.29 -27.65 -46.10
CA ALA A 145 -8.89 -28.88 -46.79
C ALA A 145 -10.08 -29.83 -47.01
N ALA A 146 -10.97 -29.98 -46.02
CA ALA A 146 -12.14 -30.86 -46.14
C ALA A 146 -13.12 -30.42 -47.23
N VAL A 147 -13.29 -29.11 -47.46
CA VAL A 147 -14.15 -28.59 -48.53
C VAL A 147 -13.58 -28.90 -49.93
N HIS A 148 -12.25 -29.02 -50.05
CA HIS A 148 -11.61 -29.24 -51.34
C HIS A 148 -11.67 -30.70 -51.82
N ASP A 149 -11.74 -31.67 -50.89
CA ASP A 149 -11.90 -33.09 -51.21
C ASP A 149 -13.35 -33.43 -51.60
N ASP A 150 -14.35 -32.78 -50.98
CA ASP A 150 -15.77 -32.95 -51.33
C ASP A 150 -16.12 -32.38 -52.72
N GLU A 151 -15.47 -31.28 -53.14
CA GLU A 151 -15.65 -30.76 -54.50
C GLU A 151 -15.06 -31.70 -55.56
N ALA A 152 -13.88 -32.30 -55.30
CA ALA A 152 -13.26 -33.24 -56.23
C ALA A 152 -14.12 -34.50 -56.43
N GLU A 153 -14.70 -35.05 -55.36
CA GLU A 153 -15.65 -36.18 -55.43
C GLU A 153 -16.96 -35.79 -56.14
N PHE A 154 -17.47 -34.58 -55.92
CA PHE A 154 -18.66 -34.07 -56.60
C PHE A 154 -18.46 -33.95 -58.11
N PHE A 155 -17.35 -33.34 -58.55
CA PHE A 155 -17.03 -33.21 -59.98
C PHE A 155 -16.78 -34.58 -60.63
N HIS A 156 -16.18 -35.53 -59.91
CA HIS A 156 -15.98 -36.89 -60.43
C HIS A 156 -17.29 -37.67 -60.56
N ARG A 157 -18.24 -37.51 -59.64
CA ARG A 157 -19.61 -38.06 -59.74
C ARG A 157 -20.42 -37.41 -60.86
N LEU A 158 -20.30 -36.08 -61.04
CA LEU A 158 -20.98 -35.36 -62.10
C LEU A 158 -20.47 -35.78 -63.49
N ALA A 159 -19.15 -35.96 -63.63
CA ALA A 159 -18.52 -36.45 -64.86
C ALA A 159 -18.90 -37.90 -65.18
N ALA A 160 -19.05 -38.76 -64.15
CA ALA A 160 -19.50 -40.13 -64.33
C ALA A 160 -20.98 -40.21 -64.76
N ALA A 161 -21.84 -39.30 -64.29
CA ALA A 161 -23.26 -39.26 -64.66
C ALA A 161 -23.53 -38.73 -66.08
N PHE A 162 -22.59 -37.97 -66.67
CA PHE A 162 -22.73 -37.43 -68.03
C PHE A 162 -22.15 -38.34 -69.14
N ASN A 163 -21.36 -39.36 -68.77
CA ASN A 163 -20.69 -40.28 -69.69
C ASN A 163 -21.27 -41.71 -69.69
N GLY A 164 -22.46 -41.92 -69.10
CA GLY A 164 -23.23 -43.18 -69.14
C GLY A 164 -24.59 -42.96 -69.76
#